data_AF-A0A0L6VX98-F1
#
_entry.id   AF-A0A0L6VX98-F1
#
_cell.length_a   1.000
_cell.length_b   1.000
_cell.length_c   1.000
_cell.angle_alpha   90.00
_cell.angle_beta   90.00
_cell.angle_gamma   90.00
#
_symmetry.space_group_name_H-M   'P 1'
#
loop_
_entity.id
_entity.type
_entity.pdbx_description
1 polymer ?
#
loop_
_entity_poly.entity_id
_entity_poly.type
_entity_poly.pdbx_seq_one_letter_code
_entity_poly.pdbx_strand_id
1 'polypeptide(L)'
;MRYRTLIMPLILAITGGAGMPAASAAPASTPQAGEVASLADLPSDIRVVIGPDVSDRGGPFAPGCVAAKGEPHSRFAGARMDADSAQVTIERGGIAHYFDTLDFRRVDGRWVHVPKQPGQGGPVTAPKE
;
A
#
# COMPACT_ATOMS: atom_id res chain seq x y z
N MET A 1 -60.33 33.42 -24.96
CA MET A 1 -60.84 32.23 -25.67
C MET A 1 -60.03 31.03 -25.22
N ARG A 2 -60.70 29.99 -24.73
CA ARG A 2 -60.10 28.78 -24.13
C ARG A 2 -60.02 27.71 -25.23
N TYR A 3 -58.82 27.23 -25.55
CA TYR A 3 -58.66 25.99 -26.33
C TYR A 3 -58.01 24.93 -25.45
N ARG A 4 -58.88 24.04 -24.97
CA ARG A 4 -58.55 22.71 -24.43
C ARG A 4 -58.28 21.81 -25.64
N THR A 5 -57.10 21.22 -25.72
CA THR A 5 -56.85 20.07 -26.61
C THR A 5 -56.21 18.96 -25.80
N LEU A 6 -56.99 17.89 -25.65
CA LEU A 6 -56.69 16.59 -25.06
C LEU A 6 -56.07 15.69 -26.14
N ILE A 7 -54.83 15.22 -25.97
CA ILE A 7 -54.27 14.04 -26.67
C ILE A 7 -53.25 13.42 -25.70
N MET A 8 -53.68 12.47 -24.87
CA MET A 8 -53.56 11.01 -25.03
C MET A 8 -52.11 10.50 -25.06
N PRO A 9 -51.66 9.74 -24.03
CA PRO A 9 -50.27 9.35 -23.87
C PRO A 9 -49.93 8.12 -24.72
N LEU A 10 -48.89 8.22 -25.55
CA LEU A 10 -48.26 7.05 -26.18
C LEU A 10 -47.13 6.60 -25.25
N ILE A 11 -47.38 5.52 -24.51
CA ILE A 11 -46.39 4.82 -23.70
C ILE A 11 -45.53 3.98 -24.65
N LEU A 12 -44.29 4.41 -24.89
CA LEU A 12 -43.27 3.59 -25.54
C LEU A 12 -42.39 2.95 -24.45
N ALA A 13 -42.60 1.65 -24.22
CA ALA A 13 -41.73 0.84 -23.39
C ALA A 13 -40.44 0.50 -24.17
N ILE A 14 -39.31 1.08 -23.76
CA ILE A 14 -37.99 0.68 -24.25
C ILE A 14 -37.42 -0.32 -23.24
N THR A 15 -37.42 -1.57 -23.64
CA THR A 15 -36.72 -2.68 -23.00
C THR A 15 -35.21 -2.61 -23.31
N GLY A 16 -34.40 -2.98 -22.32
CA GLY A 16 -33.10 -3.63 -22.58
C GLY A 16 -31.87 -2.74 -22.63
N GLY A 17 -31.52 -2.09 -21.51
CA GLY A 17 -30.13 -1.73 -21.22
C GLY A 17 -29.52 -2.76 -20.28
N ALA A 18 -28.69 -3.67 -20.79
CA ALA A 18 -27.91 -4.59 -19.99
C ALA A 18 -27.09 -3.80 -18.96
N GLY A 19 -27.40 -3.98 -17.68
CA GLY A 19 -26.60 -3.44 -16.59
C GLY A 19 -25.20 -4.01 -16.67
N MET A 20 -24.25 -3.18 -17.11
CA MET A 20 -22.84 -3.44 -16.86
C MET A 20 -22.66 -3.59 -15.35
N PRO A 21 -22.01 -4.65 -14.85
CA PRO A 21 -21.62 -4.67 -13.46
C PRO A 21 -20.67 -3.49 -13.26
N ALA A 22 -21.08 -2.54 -12.43
CA ALA A 22 -20.16 -1.58 -11.85
C ALA A 22 -19.11 -2.41 -11.11
N ALA A 23 -17.91 -2.50 -11.68
CA ALA A 23 -16.77 -2.98 -10.95
C ALA A 23 -16.65 -2.07 -9.73
N SER A 24 -17.05 -2.58 -8.56
CA SER A 24 -16.71 -1.96 -7.28
C SER A 24 -15.20 -1.88 -7.25
N ALA A 25 -14.66 -0.73 -7.62
CA ALA A 25 -13.34 -0.34 -7.22
C ALA A 25 -13.39 -0.41 -5.69
N ALA A 26 -12.73 -1.42 -5.12
CA ALA A 26 -12.52 -1.49 -3.69
C ALA A 26 -12.01 -0.10 -3.27
N PRO A 27 -12.60 0.54 -2.25
CA PRO A 27 -12.07 1.80 -1.77
C PRO A 27 -10.59 1.57 -1.51
N ALA A 28 -9.73 2.33 -2.18
CA ALA A 28 -8.32 2.35 -1.85
C ALA A 28 -8.29 2.83 -0.40
N SER A 29 -8.10 1.89 0.54
CA SER A 29 -8.04 2.18 1.96
C SER A 29 -6.99 3.25 2.14
N THR A 30 -7.43 4.49 2.38
CA THR A 30 -6.51 5.56 2.77
C THR A 30 -5.84 5.05 4.04
N PRO A 31 -4.50 4.91 4.08
CA PRO A 31 -3.82 4.44 5.28
C PRO A 31 -4.24 5.33 6.44
N GLN A 32 -4.86 4.73 7.45
CA GLN A 32 -5.22 5.45 8.65
C GLN A 32 -3.91 5.79 9.38
N ALA A 33 -3.76 7.04 9.83
CA ALA A 33 -2.55 7.45 10.52
C ALA A 33 -2.30 6.54 11.73
N GLY A 34 -1.13 5.89 11.80
CA GLY A 34 -0.87 4.87 12.80
C GLY A 34 0.28 3.92 12.47
N GLU A 35 0.45 2.94 13.35
CA GLU A 35 1.38 1.83 13.14
C GLU A 35 0.74 0.79 12.20
N VAL A 36 1.53 0.34 11.23
CA VAL A 36 1.18 -0.75 10.33
C VAL A 36 2.04 -1.95 10.69
N ALA A 37 1.38 -3.07 11.03
CA ALA A 37 2.01 -4.27 11.53
C ALA A 37 2.17 -5.38 10.48
N SER A 38 1.47 -5.30 9.35
CA SER A 38 1.56 -6.26 8.24
C SER A 38 1.95 -5.59 6.92
N LEU A 39 2.73 -6.28 6.10
CA LEU A 39 2.99 -5.89 4.71
C LEU A 39 1.70 -5.71 3.90
N ALA A 40 0.69 -6.56 4.13
CA ALA A 40 -0.54 -6.55 3.35
C ALA A 40 -1.33 -5.25 3.49
N ASP A 41 -1.16 -4.57 4.61
CA ASP A 41 -1.85 -3.32 4.96
C ASP A 41 -1.16 -2.07 4.35
N LEU A 42 0.03 -2.23 3.75
CA LEU A 42 0.70 -1.15 3.04
C LEU A 42 0.03 -0.86 1.68
N PRO A 43 -0.02 0.41 1.27
CA PRO A 43 -0.36 0.79 -0.10
C PRO A 43 0.41 -0.02 -1.13
N SER A 44 -0.24 -0.36 -2.24
CA SER A 44 0.37 -1.10 -3.35
C SER A 44 1.67 -0.45 -3.83
N ASP A 45 1.69 0.87 -3.95
CA ASP A 45 2.84 1.65 -4.42
C ASP A 45 4.07 1.42 -3.54
N ILE A 46 3.88 1.38 -2.22
CA ILE A 46 4.95 1.11 -1.24
C ILE A 46 5.40 -0.35 -1.35
N ARG A 47 4.46 -1.31 -1.44
CA ARG A 47 4.79 -2.74 -1.59
C ARG A 47 5.59 -3.03 -2.86
N VAL A 48 5.30 -2.34 -3.97
CA VAL A 48 6.06 -2.47 -5.21
C VAL A 48 7.51 -2.05 -5.04
N VAL A 49 7.78 -0.98 -4.26
CA VAL A 49 9.15 -0.53 -3.97
C VAL A 49 9.88 -1.51 -3.04
N ILE A 50 9.20 -2.04 -2.03
CA ILE A 50 9.76 -3.03 -1.09
C ILE A 50 10.14 -4.32 -1.83
N GLY A 51 9.31 -4.73 -2.79
CA GLY A 51 9.50 -5.94 -3.58
C GLY A 51 8.84 -7.19 -2.96
N PRO A 52 8.72 -8.27 -3.74
CA PRO A 52 8.01 -9.48 -3.34
C PRO A 52 8.81 -10.37 -2.38
N ASP A 53 10.13 -10.17 -2.28
CA ASP A 53 11.05 -11.02 -1.52
C ASP A 53 11.23 -10.56 -0.06
N VAL A 54 10.18 -9.97 0.51
CA VAL A 54 10.14 -9.53 1.92
C VAL A 54 9.01 -10.27 2.62
N SER A 55 9.35 -11.00 3.68
CA SER A 55 8.36 -11.68 4.52
C SER A 55 7.70 -10.72 5.52
N ASP A 56 6.52 -11.08 6.02
CA ASP A 56 5.83 -10.25 7.01
C ASP A 56 6.45 -10.36 8.41
N ARG A 57 6.07 -9.45 9.32
CA ARG A 57 6.54 -9.42 10.72
C ARG A 57 6.33 -10.78 11.40
N GLY A 58 7.38 -11.27 12.07
CA GLY A 58 7.36 -12.59 12.72
C GLY A 58 7.46 -13.79 11.75
N GLY A 59 7.40 -13.56 10.44
CA GLY A 59 7.69 -14.56 9.43
C GLY A 59 9.15 -15.05 9.50
N PRO A 60 9.44 -16.22 8.92
CA PRO A 60 10.80 -16.74 8.89
C PRO A 60 11.72 -15.84 8.08
N PHE A 61 12.96 -15.66 8.54
CA PHE A 61 14.06 -15.41 7.61
C PHE A 61 14.31 -16.70 6.84
N ALA A 62 14.77 -16.59 5.58
CA ALA A 62 15.42 -17.69 4.88
C ALA A 62 16.25 -18.56 5.85
N PRO A 63 15.94 -19.85 6.08
CA PRO A 63 16.68 -20.68 7.01
C PRO A 63 18.12 -20.88 6.56
N GLY A 64 19.05 -20.21 7.25
CA GLY A 64 20.49 -20.34 7.08
C GLY A 64 21.18 -18.99 6.95
N CYS A 65 22.29 -18.79 7.67
CA CYS A 65 23.19 -17.63 7.47
C CYS A 65 23.85 -17.62 6.07
N VAL A 66 23.51 -18.59 5.22
CA VAL A 66 23.95 -18.73 3.84
C VAL A 66 22.70 -18.73 2.99
N ALA A 67 22.51 -17.65 2.25
CA ALA A 67 21.42 -17.48 1.30
C ALA A 67 21.30 -18.69 0.37
N ALA A 68 20.24 -19.48 0.50
CA ALA A 68 19.80 -20.31 -0.62
C ALA A 68 19.31 -19.39 -1.74
N LYS A 69 19.61 -19.75 -3.00
CA LYS A 69 19.19 -18.96 -4.17
C LYS A 69 17.65 -18.91 -4.21
N GLY A 70 17.08 -17.74 -3.95
CA GLY A 70 15.64 -17.49 -4.05
C GLY A 70 14.88 -17.36 -2.73
N GLU A 71 15.55 -17.36 -1.56
CA GLU A 71 14.87 -17.14 -0.28
C GLU A 71 14.93 -15.67 0.20
N PRO A 72 13.83 -15.14 0.80
CA PRO A 72 13.78 -13.79 1.37
C PRO A 72 14.81 -13.57 2.50
N HIS A 73 15.74 -12.64 2.30
CA HIS A 73 16.70 -12.19 3.31
C HIS A 73 16.22 -10.96 4.08
N SER A 74 14.92 -10.67 4.00
CA SER A 74 14.36 -9.45 4.51
C SER A 74 12.96 -9.69 5.06
N ARG A 75 12.67 -9.00 6.15
CA ARG A 75 11.39 -9.09 6.84
C ARG A 75 10.87 -7.69 7.14
N PHE A 76 9.59 -7.48 6.95
CA PHE A 76 8.93 -6.28 7.40
C PHE A 76 8.94 -6.22 8.92
N ALA A 77 9.57 -5.19 9.47
CA ALA A 77 9.63 -4.97 10.91
C ALA A 77 8.46 -4.09 11.38
N GLY A 78 7.86 -3.30 10.50
CA GLY A 78 6.75 -2.39 10.79
C GLY A 78 6.81 -1.12 9.96
N ALA A 79 5.74 -0.35 9.98
CA ALA A 79 5.74 1.00 9.42
C ALA A 79 4.96 1.97 10.31
N ARG A 80 5.32 3.25 10.21
CA ARG A 80 4.51 4.37 10.72
C ARG A 80 4.04 5.18 9.53
N MET A 81 2.75 5.47 9.48
CA MET A 81 2.15 6.19 8.36
C MET A 81 1.26 7.31 8.87
N ASP A 82 1.20 8.40 8.10
CA ASP A 82 0.20 9.46 8.22
C ASP A 82 -0.41 9.76 6.84
N ALA A 83 -1.11 10.88 6.69
CA ALA A 83 -1.79 11.24 5.45
C ALA A 83 -0.85 11.38 4.23
N ASP A 84 0.38 11.86 4.46
CA ASP A 84 1.31 12.31 3.42
C ASP A 84 2.74 11.76 3.58
N SER A 85 3.02 11.03 4.65
CA SER A 85 4.33 10.45 4.95
C SER A 85 4.23 9.01 5.46
N ALA A 86 5.25 8.22 5.15
CA ALA A 86 5.39 6.87 5.69
C ALA A 86 6.86 6.52 5.92
N GLN A 87 7.14 5.85 7.03
CA GLN A 87 8.43 5.27 7.33
C GLN A 87 8.26 3.78 7.46
N VAL A 88 8.93 3.02 6.60
CA VAL A 88 8.85 1.55 6.56
C VAL A 88 10.18 0.98 6.99
N THR A 89 10.17 0.14 8.02
CA THR A 89 11.35 -0.53 8.53
C THR A 89 11.39 -1.97 8.02
N ILE A 90 12.51 -2.33 7.39
CA ILE A 90 12.82 -3.67 6.90
C ILE A 90 14.00 -4.21 7.71
N GLU A 91 13.80 -5.33 8.36
CA GLU A 91 14.86 -6.11 8.98
C GLU A 91 15.58 -6.92 7.90
N ARG A 92 16.92 -6.81 7.87
CA ARG A 92 17.79 -7.52 6.94
C ARG A 92 18.49 -8.65 7.70
N GLY A 93 18.26 -9.89 7.26
CA GLY A 93 18.92 -11.08 7.79
C GLY A 93 20.30 -11.31 7.15
N GLY A 94 21.01 -12.34 7.63
CA GLY A 94 22.32 -12.75 7.10
C GLY A 94 23.46 -12.56 8.10
N ILE A 95 24.71 -12.58 7.61
CA ILE A 95 25.93 -12.45 8.43
C ILE A 95 25.98 -11.10 9.18
N ALA A 96 25.48 -10.04 8.55
CA ALA A 96 25.26 -8.75 9.18
C ALA A 96 23.76 -8.52 9.30
N HIS A 97 23.21 -8.70 10.50
CA HIS A 97 21.83 -8.35 10.82
C HIS A 97 21.72 -6.85 11.08
N TYR A 98 20.79 -6.18 10.41
CA TYR A 98 20.53 -4.75 10.60
C TYR A 98 19.11 -4.37 10.18
N PHE A 99 18.70 -3.17 10.52
CA PHE A 99 17.42 -2.59 10.09
C PHE A 99 17.66 -1.47 9.08
N ASP A 100 16.88 -1.48 8.02
CA ASP A 100 16.83 -0.48 6.98
C ASP A 100 15.50 0.27 7.09
N THR A 101 15.50 1.58 6.96
CA THR A 101 14.28 2.40 7.01
C THR A 101 14.14 3.20 5.73
N LEU A 102 13.07 2.92 5.01
CA LEU A 102 12.68 3.58 3.78
C LEU A 102 11.66 4.68 4.10
N ASP A 103 11.94 5.89 3.63
CA ASP A 103 11.06 7.05 3.80
C ASP A 103 10.23 7.25 2.52
N PHE A 104 8.92 7.51 2.67
CA PHE A 104 8.01 7.74 1.56
C PHE A 104 7.23 9.03 1.76
N ARG A 105 6.86 9.66 0.65
CA ARG A 105 6.00 10.83 0.60
C ARG A 105 4.86 10.63 -0.37
N ARG A 106 3.70 11.20 -0.06
CA ARG A 106 2.57 11.24 -0.96
C ARG A 106 2.67 12.45 -1.88
N VAL A 107 2.69 12.21 -3.20
CA VAL A 107 2.77 13.23 -4.25
C VAL A 107 1.69 12.91 -5.28
N ASP A 108 0.79 13.87 -5.54
CA ASP A 108 -0.33 13.71 -6.48
C ASP A 108 -1.15 12.44 -6.25
N GLY A 109 -1.39 12.12 -4.98
CA GLY A 109 -2.15 10.94 -4.55
C GLY A 109 -1.39 9.61 -4.57
N ARG A 110 -0.14 9.58 -5.05
CA ARG A 110 0.73 8.40 -5.14
C ARG A 110 1.82 8.41 -4.08
N TRP A 111 2.25 7.24 -3.64
CA TRP A 111 3.40 7.13 -2.75
C TRP A 111 4.70 7.05 -3.53
N VAL A 112 5.67 7.88 -3.16
CA VAL A 112 6.98 7.97 -3.80
C VAL A 112 8.05 7.74 -2.73
N HIS A 113 8.99 6.83 -3.00
CA HIS A 113 10.15 6.62 -2.14
C HIS A 113 11.07 7.84 -2.20
N VAL A 114 11.48 8.33 -1.04
CA VAL A 114 12.41 9.44 -0.88
C VAL A 114 13.75 8.86 -0.44
N PRO A 115 14.75 8.80 -1.34
CA PRO A 115 16.06 8.30 -0.96
C PRO A 115 16.66 9.18 0.14
N LYS A 116 17.24 8.56 1.18
CA LYS A 116 18.06 9.31 2.15
C LYS A 116 19.21 9.98 1.42
N GLN A 117 19.37 11.29 1.62
CA GLN A 117 20.56 11.98 1.14
C GLN A 117 21.79 11.42 1.86
N PRO A 118 22.91 11.17 1.14
CA PRO A 118 24.16 10.80 1.77
C PRO A 118 24.54 11.87 2.82
N GLY A 119 24.69 11.46 4.09
CA GLY A 119 25.04 12.35 5.19
C GLY A 119 23.94 12.67 6.22
N GLN A 120 22.70 12.19 6.02
CA GLN A 120 21.60 12.37 7.00
C GLN A 120 21.34 11.15 7.92
N GLY A 121 22.14 10.09 7.83
CA GLY A 121 21.97 8.87 8.64
C GLY A 121 22.78 8.89 9.94
N GLY A 122 22.25 9.52 10.99
CA GLY A 122 22.67 9.18 12.36
C GLY A 122 22.11 7.80 12.76
N PRO A 123 22.73 7.09 13.72
CA PRO A 123 22.23 5.79 14.16
C PRO A 123 20.81 5.94 14.71
N VAL A 124 19.84 5.34 14.01
CA VAL A 124 18.49 5.18 14.53
C VAL A 124 18.57 4.04 15.54
N THR A 125 18.65 4.38 16.83
CA THR A 125 18.51 3.40 17.91
C THR A 125 17.17 2.69 17.74
N ALA A 126 17.21 1.37 17.57
CA ALA A 126 16.04 0.52 17.59
C ALA A 126 15.18 0.83 18.84
N PRO A 127 13.84 0.79 18.74
CA PRO A 127 13.00 0.89 19.94
C PRO A 127 13.38 -0.23 20.91
N LYS A 128 13.68 0.12 22.16
CA LYS A 128 13.75 -0.85 23.25
C LYS A 128 12.34 -1.40 23.47
N GLU A 129 12.22 -2.72 23.45
CA GLU A 129 11.04 -3.45 23.97
C GLU A 129 10.84 -3.18 25.47
#